data_AF-A0AAW1V1F0-F1
#
_entry.id   AF-A0AAW1V1F0-F1
#
_cell.length_a   1.000
_cell.length_b   1.000
_cell.length_c   1.000
_cell.angle_alpha   90.00
_cell.angle_beta   90.00
_cell.angle_gamma   90.00
#
_symmetry.space_group_name_H-M   'P 1'
#
loop_
_entity.id
_entity.type
_entity.pdbx_description
1 polymer ?
#
loop_
_entity_poly.entity_id
_entity_poly.type
_entity_poly.pdbx_seq_one_letter_code
_entity_poly.pdbx_strand_id
1 'polypeptide(L)'
;MANTIAILESRINVLESHILGNCTKIEDVTTVTDSLLQAQTMISSALRCRDSITSVLDSMFIINEYLDPMYSEEMIDVECKMSFLMEAYESLKYSYGALGKAFQGFEKMLDSENINKLIENGNVIESASAKNLEIYEMSRDITLNVFQLLRTYNDLMKTIKMLFRQMNLILSNMEMDEQPVINPEE
;
A
#
# COMPACT_ATOMS: atom_id res chain seq x y z
N MET A 1 -86.07 -10.14 80.31
CA MET A 1 -85.50 -11.12 79.37
C MET A 1 -85.70 -10.75 77.90
N ALA A 2 -86.78 -10.06 77.50
CA ALA A 2 -87.00 -9.68 76.09
C ALA A 2 -85.98 -8.65 75.54
N ASN A 3 -85.51 -7.71 76.37
CA ASN A 3 -84.61 -6.63 75.93
C ASN A 3 -83.19 -7.12 75.59
N THR A 4 -82.68 -8.13 76.29
CA THR A 4 -81.35 -8.67 76.03
C THR A 4 -81.28 -9.43 74.71
N ILE A 5 -82.36 -10.15 74.37
CA ILE A 5 -82.48 -10.89 73.11
C ILE A 5 -82.50 -9.93 71.92
N ALA A 6 -83.26 -8.83 72.00
CA ALA A 6 -83.32 -7.83 70.93
C ALA A 6 -81.96 -7.15 70.65
N ILE A 7 -81.16 -6.89 71.69
CA ILE A 7 -79.82 -6.31 71.54
C ILE A 7 -78.86 -7.33 70.90
N LEU A 8 -78.98 -8.61 71.28
CA LEU A 8 -78.21 -9.69 70.67
C LEU A 8 -78.58 -9.88 69.20
N GLU A 9 -79.86 -9.89 68.86
CA GLU A 9 -80.34 -9.98 67.48
C GLU A 9 -79.86 -8.79 66.65
N SER A 10 -79.92 -7.56 67.17
CA SER A 10 -79.42 -6.38 66.46
C SER A 10 -77.90 -6.46 66.23
N ARG A 11 -77.13 -6.92 67.22
CA ARG A 11 -75.67 -7.08 67.06
C ARG A 11 -75.32 -8.21 66.10
N ILE A 12 -76.07 -9.31 66.14
CA ILE A 12 -75.91 -10.42 65.20
C ILE A 12 -76.20 -9.92 63.77
N ASN A 13 -77.26 -9.16 63.57
CA ASN A 13 -77.62 -8.62 62.25
C ASN A 13 -76.56 -7.63 61.73
N VAL A 14 -75.99 -6.80 62.61
CA VAL A 14 -74.88 -5.90 62.26
C VAL A 14 -73.60 -6.70 61.93
N LEU A 15 -73.29 -7.75 62.70
CA LEU A 15 -72.16 -8.62 62.43
C LEU A 15 -72.33 -9.42 61.14
N GLU A 16 -73.53 -9.92 60.86
CA GLU A 16 -73.88 -10.56 59.59
C GLU A 16 -73.72 -9.56 58.44
N SER A 17 -74.23 -8.33 58.56
CA SER A 17 -74.05 -7.33 57.50
C SER A 17 -72.58 -6.93 57.27
N HIS A 18 -71.74 -7.01 58.29
CA HIS A 18 -70.33 -6.60 58.21
C HIS A 18 -69.41 -7.72 57.71
N ILE A 19 -69.70 -8.97 58.06
CA ILE A 19 -68.91 -10.14 57.65
C ILE A 19 -69.41 -10.70 56.31
N LEU A 20 -70.74 -10.75 56.12
CA LEU A 20 -71.39 -11.34 54.95
C LEU A 20 -71.87 -10.31 53.93
N GLY A 21 -71.56 -9.02 54.09
CA GLY A 21 -71.81 -7.93 53.12
C GLY A 21 -72.73 -8.29 51.95
N ASN A 22 -74.04 -8.25 52.17
CA ASN A 22 -75.08 -8.49 51.15
C ASN A 22 -75.00 -9.83 50.37
N CYS A 23 -74.43 -10.88 50.96
CA CYS A 23 -74.44 -12.24 50.41
C CYS A 23 -75.36 -13.15 51.25
N THR A 24 -76.66 -13.08 50.99
CA THR A 24 -77.57 -14.18 51.35
C THR A 24 -77.31 -15.36 50.42
N LYS A 25 -76.38 -16.26 50.81
CA LYS A 25 -76.34 -17.71 50.52
C LYS A 25 -74.97 -18.27 50.91
N ILE A 26 -75.00 -19.47 51.47
CA ILE A 26 -73.85 -20.31 51.76
C ILE A 26 -73.24 -20.76 50.42
N GLU A 27 -72.41 -19.92 49.80
CA GLU A 27 -71.66 -20.24 48.57
C GLU A 27 -70.15 -19.94 48.71
N ASP A 28 -69.68 -19.30 49.78
CA ASP A 28 -68.29 -18.81 49.95
C ASP A 28 -67.18 -19.85 50.21
N VAL A 29 -67.39 -21.13 49.86
CA VAL A 29 -66.26 -22.05 49.62
C VAL A 29 -65.75 -21.85 48.19
N THR A 30 -66.61 -21.39 47.27
CA THR A 30 -66.21 -21.09 45.89
C THR A 30 -65.32 -19.86 45.86
N THR A 31 -65.55 -18.79 46.62
CA THR A 31 -64.74 -17.56 46.52
C THR A 31 -63.27 -17.74 46.91
N VAL A 32 -62.96 -18.54 47.93
CA VAL A 32 -61.56 -18.86 48.30
C VAL A 32 -60.95 -19.85 47.31
N THR A 33 -61.72 -20.85 46.86
CA THR A 33 -61.27 -21.84 45.88
C THR A 33 -61.09 -21.21 44.49
N ASP A 34 -61.93 -20.26 44.13
CA ASP A 34 -61.92 -19.46 42.90
C ASP A 34 -60.79 -18.44 42.97
N SER A 35 -60.53 -17.83 44.13
CA SER A 35 -59.35 -16.98 44.32
C SER A 35 -58.05 -17.79 44.23
N LEU A 36 -58.03 -19.01 44.77
CA LEU A 36 -56.89 -19.93 44.65
C LEU A 36 -56.72 -20.44 43.21
N LEU A 37 -57.82 -20.76 42.52
CA LEU A 37 -57.84 -21.16 41.12
C LEU A 37 -57.41 -19.99 40.23
N GLN A 38 -57.82 -18.77 40.54
CA GLN A 38 -57.42 -17.55 39.85
C GLN A 38 -55.93 -17.26 40.08
N ALA A 39 -55.43 -17.39 41.30
CA ALA A 39 -54.01 -17.27 41.61
C ALA A 39 -53.18 -18.34 40.88
N GLN A 40 -53.64 -19.59 40.88
CA GLN A 40 -52.99 -20.68 40.16
C GLN A 40 -53.04 -20.49 38.64
N THR A 41 -54.14 -19.95 38.12
CA THR A 41 -54.28 -19.61 36.70
C THR A 41 -53.35 -18.45 36.34
N MET A 42 -53.23 -17.42 37.17
CA MET A 42 -52.30 -16.30 36.98
C MET A 42 -50.84 -16.75 37.05
N ILE A 43 -50.48 -17.58 38.03
CA ILE A 43 -49.14 -18.16 38.16
C ILE A 43 -48.83 -19.04 36.95
N SER A 44 -49.79 -19.87 36.52
CA SER A 44 -49.63 -20.75 35.36
C SER A 44 -49.56 -19.96 34.05
N SER A 45 -50.30 -18.86 33.91
CA SER A 45 -50.19 -17.97 32.75
C SER A 45 -48.88 -17.20 32.72
N ALA A 46 -48.38 -16.78 33.89
CA ALA A 46 -47.09 -16.11 34.01
C ALA A 46 -45.93 -17.07 33.69
N LEU A 47 -46.00 -18.31 34.19
CA LEU A 47 -45.03 -19.36 33.85
C LEU A 47 -45.08 -19.73 32.36
N ARG A 48 -46.28 -19.88 31.77
CA ARG A 48 -46.44 -20.10 30.33
C ARG A 48 -45.90 -18.96 29.48
N CYS A 49 -46.13 -17.71 29.87
CA CYS A 49 -45.53 -16.55 29.20
C CYS A 49 -44.01 -16.59 29.28
N ARG A 50 -43.44 -16.91 30.44
CA ARG A 50 -42.00 -17.03 30.60
C ARG A 50 -41.43 -18.12 29.69
N ASP A 51 -42.00 -19.32 29.71
CA ASP A 51 -41.51 -20.45 28.92
C ASP A 51 -41.65 -20.18 27.41
N SER A 52 -42.72 -19.49 27.00
CA SER A 52 -42.90 -18.97 25.63
C SER A 52 -41.83 -17.95 25.25
N ILE A 53 -41.50 -17.01 26.12
CA ILE A 53 -40.49 -15.98 25.85
C ILE A 53 -39.10 -16.61 25.74
N THR A 54 -38.76 -17.56 26.62
CA THR A 54 -37.47 -18.27 26.55
C THR A 54 -37.35 -19.07 25.26
N SER A 55 -38.41 -19.78 24.85
CA SER A 55 -38.43 -20.53 23.58
C SER A 55 -38.28 -19.62 22.35
N VAL A 56 -38.92 -18.44 22.37
CA VAL A 56 -38.76 -17.44 21.32
C VAL A 56 -37.35 -16.84 21.33
N LEU A 57 -36.76 -16.60 22.50
CA LEU A 57 -35.38 -16.09 22.63
C LEU A 57 -34.35 -17.09 22.09
N ASP A 58 -34.49 -18.37 22.43
CA ASP A 58 -33.65 -19.45 21.92
C ASP A 58 -33.81 -19.60 20.40
N SER A 59 -35.04 -19.52 19.91
CA SER A 59 -35.33 -19.54 18.47
C SER A 59 -34.76 -18.30 17.76
N MET A 60 -34.75 -17.14 18.42
CA MET A 60 -34.21 -15.89 17.88
C MET A 60 -32.68 -15.96 17.72
N PHE A 61 -31.97 -16.63 18.63
CA PHE A 61 -30.54 -16.88 18.49
C PHE A 61 -30.24 -17.74 17.25
N ILE A 62 -30.99 -18.83 17.07
CA ILE A 62 -30.88 -19.72 15.92
C ILE A 62 -31.21 -18.98 14.62
N ILE A 63 -32.30 -18.21 14.59
CA ILE A 63 -32.68 -17.41 13.42
C ILE A 63 -31.61 -16.37 13.09
N ASN A 64 -30.99 -15.75 14.10
CA ASN A 64 -29.91 -14.79 13.89
C ASN A 64 -28.64 -15.45 13.32
N GLU A 65 -28.35 -16.69 13.69
CA GLU A 65 -27.28 -17.51 13.11
C GLU A 65 -27.57 -17.85 11.63
N TYR A 66 -28.81 -18.19 11.29
CA TYR A 66 -29.21 -18.45 9.90
C TYR A 66 -29.30 -17.20 9.02
N LEU A 67 -29.48 -16.02 9.62
CA LEU A 67 -29.48 -14.72 8.92
C LEU A 67 -28.08 -14.14 8.76
N ASP A 68 -27.06 -14.74 9.36
CA ASP A 68 -25.66 -14.36 9.13
C ASP A 68 -25.28 -14.72 7.68
N PRO A 69 -24.93 -13.75 6.82
CA PRO A 69 -24.50 -14.01 5.45
C PRO A 69 -23.26 -14.93 5.36
N MET A 70 -22.48 -15.06 6.45
CA MET A 70 -21.34 -15.98 6.53
C MET A 70 -21.76 -17.45 6.71
N TYR A 71 -22.96 -17.73 7.26
CA TYR A 71 -23.44 -19.10 7.47
C TYR A 71 -23.70 -19.83 6.13
N SER A 72 -24.04 -19.09 5.07
CA SER A 72 -24.31 -19.67 3.74
C SER A 72 -23.06 -19.79 2.85
N GLU A 73 -21.96 -19.10 3.14
CA GLU A 73 -20.76 -19.12 2.28
C GLU A 73 -19.93 -20.41 2.44
N GLU A 74 -19.99 -21.08 3.59
CA GLU A 74 -19.26 -22.35 3.79
C GLU A 74 -19.92 -23.54 3.05
N MET A 75 -21.22 -23.44 2.78
CA MET A 75 -22.05 -24.47 2.15
C MET A 75 -22.19 -24.28 0.63
N ILE A 76 -21.15 -23.78 -0.06
CA ILE A 76 -21.11 -23.95 -1.53
C ILE A 76 -21.00 -25.45 -1.81
N ASP A 77 -22.02 -25.98 -2.48
CA ASP A 77 -22.15 -27.37 -2.86
C ASP A 77 -20.89 -27.89 -3.58
N VAL A 78 -20.50 -29.12 -3.26
CA VAL A 78 -19.28 -29.75 -3.77
C VAL A 78 -19.30 -29.82 -5.30
N GLU A 79 -20.49 -30.01 -5.87
CA GLU A 79 -20.71 -30.04 -7.31
C GLU A 79 -20.45 -28.66 -7.95
N CYS A 80 -20.85 -27.57 -7.28
CA CYS A 80 -20.57 -26.21 -7.71
C CYS A 80 -19.07 -25.87 -7.65
N LYS A 81 -18.36 -26.30 -6.60
CA LYS A 81 -16.89 -26.16 -6.51
C LYS A 81 -16.18 -26.93 -7.62
N MET A 82 -16.70 -28.10 -7.99
CA MET A 82 -16.13 -28.93 -9.06
C MET A 82 -16.37 -28.31 -10.45
N SER A 83 -17.56 -27.78 -10.71
CA SER A 83 -17.85 -27.03 -11.94
C SER A 83 -17.00 -25.76 -12.05
N PHE A 84 -16.88 -24.99 -10.96
CA PHE A 84 -16.01 -23.82 -10.91
C PHE A 84 -14.54 -24.18 -11.15
N LEU A 85 -14.06 -25.27 -10.54
CA LEU A 85 -12.69 -25.74 -10.74
C LEU A 85 -12.46 -26.15 -12.20
N MET A 86 -13.41 -26.84 -12.84
CA MET A 86 -13.26 -27.25 -14.24
C MET A 86 -13.28 -26.07 -15.21
N GLU A 87 -14.12 -25.07 -14.96
CA GLU A 87 -14.13 -23.82 -15.75
C GLU A 87 -12.81 -23.03 -15.54
N ALA A 88 -12.36 -22.92 -14.29
CA ALA A 88 -11.11 -22.25 -13.95
C ALA A 88 -9.86 -23.03 -14.37
N TYR A 89 -9.96 -24.35 -14.60
CA TYR A 89 -8.82 -25.22 -14.90
C TYR A 89 -8.16 -24.84 -16.22
N GLU A 90 -8.93 -24.49 -17.26
CA GLU A 90 -8.36 -24.06 -18.54
C GLU A 90 -7.58 -22.75 -18.40
N SER A 91 -8.13 -21.79 -17.67
CA SER A 91 -7.48 -20.51 -17.35
C SER A 91 -6.22 -20.73 -16.51
N LEU A 92 -6.27 -21.59 -15.50
CA LEU A 92 -5.15 -21.91 -14.63
C LEU A 92 -4.03 -22.63 -15.39
N LYS A 93 -4.39 -23.59 -16.26
CA LYS A 93 -3.43 -24.32 -17.11
C LYS A 93 -2.75 -23.40 -18.11
N TYR A 94 -3.48 -22.46 -18.69
CA TYR A 94 -2.91 -21.43 -19.56
C TYR A 94 -1.96 -20.52 -18.80
N SER A 95 -2.37 -20.02 -17.63
CA SER A 95 -1.54 -19.18 -16.75
C SER A 95 -0.25 -19.88 -16.31
N TYR A 96 -0.35 -21.15 -15.89
CA TYR A 96 0.81 -21.96 -15.52
C TYR A 96 1.75 -22.20 -16.71
N GLY A 97 1.20 -22.47 -17.90
CA GLY A 97 2.00 -22.62 -19.12
C GLY A 97 2.71 -21.33 -19.54
N ALA A 98 2.04 -20.18 -19.41
CA ALA A 98 2.62 -18.87 -19.67
C ALA A 98 3.73 -18.53 -18.66
N LEU A 99 3.49 -18.80 -17.38
CA LEU A 99 4.46 -18.59 -16.31
C LEU A 99 5.69 -19.49 -16.47
N GLY A 100 5.50 -20.76 -16.83
CA GLY A 100 6.59 -21.70 -17.08
C GLY A 100 7.46 -21.28 -18.27
N LYS A 101 6.85 -20.77 -19.36
CA LYS A 101 7.58 -20.22 -20.51
C LYS A 101 8.34 -18.95 -20.14
N ALA A 102 7.73 -18.06 -19.36
CA ALA A 102 8.38 -16.85 -18.88
C ALA A 102 9.58 -17.20 -18.00
N PHE A 103 9.42 -18.11 -17.03
CA PHE A 103 10.50 -18.55 -16.16
C PHE A 103 11.66 -19.20 -16.92
N GLN A 104 11.38 -20.08 -17.90
CA GLN A 104 12.45 -20.65 -18.74
C GLN A 104 13.16 -19.60 -19.59
N GLY A 105 12.47 -18.56 -20.04
CA GLY A 105 13.08 -17.42 -20.73
C GLY A 105 13.99 -16.62 -19.80
N PHE A 106 13.54 -16.36 -18.58
CA PHE A 106 14.31 -15.64 -17.57
C PHE A 106 15.53 -16.42 -17.08
N GLU A 107 15.40 -17.72 -16.85
CA GLU A 107 16.51 -18.58 -16.41
C GLU A 107 17.66 -18.54 -17.42
N LYS A 108 17.38 -18.62 -18.73
CA LYS A 108 18.38 -18.48 -19.78
C LYS A 108 19.01 -17.09 -19.89
N MET A 109 18.29 -16.05 -19.48
CA MET A 109 18.77 -14.67 -19.52
C MET A 109 19.61 -14.32 -18.28
N LEU A 110 19.21 -14.85 -17.13
CA LEU A 110 19.91 -14.73 -15.84
C LEU A 110 21.19 -15.55 -15.82
N ASP A 111 21.17 -16.75 -16.38
CA ASP A 111 22.35 -17.60 -16.53
C ASP A 111 23.18 -17.24 -17.78
N SER A 112 22.85 -16.10 -18.42
CA SER A 112 23.63 -15.67 -19.57
C SER A 112 25.01 -15.25 -19.11
N GLU A 113 26.01 -15.93 -19.68
CA GLU A 113 27.44 -15.64 -19.57
C GLU A 113 27.77 -14.15 -19.79
N ASN A 114 26.88 -13.42 -20.46
CA ASN A 114 26.95 -11.97 -20.69
C ASN A 114 26.94 -11.15 -19.40
N ILE A 115 26.19 -11.56 -18.37
CA ILE A 115 26.16 -10.85 -17.07
C ILE A 115 27.50 -11.05 -16.34
N ASN A 116 28.07 -12.25 -16.39
CA ASN A 116 29.39 -12.51 -15.82
C ASN A 116 30.50 -11.79 -16.60
N LYS A 117 30.41 -11.79 -17.94
CA LYS A 117 31.30 -11.03 -18.82
C LYS A 117 31.18 -9.53 -18.60
N LEU A 118 30.03 -9.00 -18.16
CA LEU A 118 29.89 -7.58 -17.85
C LEU A 118 30.75 -7.17 -16.65
N ILE A 119 30.83 -8.01 -15.61
CA ILE A 119 31.68 -7.77 -14.44
C ILE A 119 33.15 -7.85 -14.84
N GLU A 120 33.53 -8.85 -15.63
CA GLU A 120 34.90 -8.99 -16.15
C GLU A 120 35.30 -7.80 -17.04
N ASN A 121 34.41 -7.41 -17.96
CA ASN A 121 34.60 -6.25 -18.83
C ASN A 121 34.60 -4.93 -18.05
N GLY A 122 33.93 -4.86 -16.91
CA GLY A 122 33.94 -3.68 -16.04
C GLY A 122 35.36 -3.31 -15.59
N ASN A 123 36.14 -4.30 -15.14
CA ASN A 123 37.53 -4.09 -14.76
C ASN A 123 38.41 -3.67 -15.95
N VAL A 124 38.14 -4.22 -17.13
CA VAL A 124 38.85 -3.86 -18.37
C VAL A 124 38.51 -2.42 -18.77
N ILE A 125 37.25 -2.01 -18.66
CA ILE A 125 36.78 -0.65 -18.93
C ILE A 125 37.41 0.33 -17.94
N GLU A 126 37.48 -0.01 -16.66
CA GLU A 126 38.14 0.82 -15.64
C GLU A 126 39.63 1.02 -15.97
N SER A 127 40.34 -0.06 -16.27
CA SER A 127 41.76 0.01 -16.67
C SER A 127 41.95 0.80 -17.97
N ALA A 128 41.06 0.64 -18.95
CA ALA A 128 41.09 1.39 -20.19
C ALA A 128 40.82 2.89 -19.95
N SER A 129 39.89 3.22 -19.05
CA SER A 129 39.57 4.59 -18.67
C SER A 129 40.77 5.29 -18.00
N ALA A 130 41.46 4.59 -17.09
CA ALA A 130 42.67 5.09 -16.45
C ALA A 130 43.78 5.37 -17.48
N LYS A 131 44.06 4.43 -18.38
CA LYS A 131 45.04 4.62 -19.47
C LYS A 131 44.64 5.75 -20.42
N ASN A 132 43.36 5.90 -20.71
CA ASN A 132 42.87 6.96 -21.57
C ASN A 132 43.11 8.34 -20.94
N LEU A 133 42.92 8.47 -19.62
CA LEU A 133 43.23 9.71 -18.89
C LEU A 133 44.73 10.06 -19.00
N GLU A 134 45.62 9.09 -18.79
CA GLU A 134 47.07 9.28 -18.95
C GLU A 134 47.43 9.73 -20.37
N ILE A 135 46.83 9.12 -21.40
CA ILE A 135 47.03 9.51 -22.80
C ILE A 135 46.54 10.94 -23.04
N TYR A 136 45.41 11.34 -22.47
CA TYR A 136 44.91 12.71 -22.59
C TYR A 136 45.85 13.73 -21.94
N GLU A 137 46.39 13.44 -20.76
CA GLU A 137 47.37 14.30 -20.10
C GLU A 137 48.65 14.42 -20.92
N MET A 138 49.19 13.30 -21.40
CA MET A 138 50.38 13.28 -22.26
C MET A 138 50.14 14.05 -23.56
N SER A 139 48.97 13.88 -24.19
CA SER A 139 48.60 14.61 -25.40
C SER A 139 48.53 16.12 -25.17
N ARG A 140 47.98 16.54 -24.03
CA ARG A 140 47.94 17.95 -23.64
C ARG A 140 49.35 18.53 -23.46
N ASP A 141 50.23 17.80 -22.77
CA ASP A 141 51.60 18.25 -22.52
C ASP A 141 52.43 18.34 -23.81
N ILE A 142 52.31 17.35 -24.70
CA ILE A 142 52.92 17.38 -26.04
C ILE A 142 52.41 18.60 -26.82
N THR A 143 51.10 18.83 -26.80
CA THR A 143 50.50 19.97 -27.50
C THR A 143 51.05 21.30 -26.98
N LEU A 144 51.16 21.46 -25.67
CA LEU A 144 51.77 22.66 -25.06
C LEU A 144 53.23 22.83 -25.48
N ASN A 145 54.01 21.74 -25.47
CA ASN A 145 55.41 21.77 -25.91
C ASN A 145 55.55 22.16 -27.38
N VAL A 146 54.68 21.65 -28.26
CA VAL A 146 54.64 22.02 -29.68
C VAL A 146 54.29 23.51 -29.84
N PHE A 147 53.32 24.03 -29.09
CA PHE A 147 52.99 25.46 -29.12
C PHE A 147 54.15 26.34 -28.64
N GLN A 148 54.85 25.93 -27.58
CA GLN A 148 56.03 26.64 -27.11
C GLN A 148 57.15 26.63 -28.15
N LEU A 149 57.42 25.47 -28.77
CA LEU A 149 58.41 25.37 -29.84
C LEU A 149 58.03 26.25 -31.04
N LEU A 150 56.77 26.23 -31.47
CA LEU A 150 56.30 27.08 -32.56
C LEU A 150 56.45 28.57 -32.24
N ARG A 151 56.18 28.96 -30.98
CA ARG A 151 56.37 30.34 -30.52
C ARG A 151 57.85 30.74 -30.58
N THR A 152 58.74 29.92 -30.03
CA THR A 152 60.18 30.19 -30.06
C THR A 152 60.71 30.27 -31.49
N TYR A 153 60.26 29.39 -32.39
CA TYR A 153 60.61 29.44 -33.81
C TYR A 153 60.13 30.74 -34.46
N ASN A 154 58.89 31.18 -34.18
CA ASN A 154 58.36 32.43 -34.71
C ASN A 154 59.18 33.64 -34.24
N ASP A 155 59.55 33.67 -32.96
CA ASP A 155 60.34 34.75 -32.37
C ASP A 155 61.78 34.77 -32.92
N LEU A 156 62.41 33.61 -33.11
CA LEU A 156 63.69 33.51 -33.81
C LEU A 156 63.58 34.01 -35.25
N MET A 157 62.54 33.61 -35.98
CA MET A 157 62.33 34.05 -37.35
C MET A 157 62.11 35.56 -37.46
N LYS A 158 61.40 36.18 -36.49
CA LYS A 158 61.28 37.65 -36.41
C LYS A 158 62.63 38.31 -36.17
N THR A 159 63.43 37.76 -35.25
CA THR A 159 64.76 38.27 -34.93
C THR A 159 65.68 38.20 -36.15
N ILE A 160 65.66 37.08 -36.88
CA ILE A 160 66.41 36.90 -38.13
C ILE A 160 65.96 37.92 -39.18
N LYS A 161 64.65 38.08 -39.39
CA LYS A 161 64.11 39.09 -40.32
C LYS A 161 64.54 40.52 -39.95
N MET A 162 64.54 40.85 -38.66
CA MET A 162 64.98 42.16 -38.17
C MET A 162 66.47 42.37 -38.41
N LEU A 163 67.30 41.37 -38.14
CA LEU A 163 68.75 41.41 -38.36
C LEU A 163 69.08 41.57 -39.85
N PHE A 164 68.44 40.82 -40.74
CA PHE A 164 68.62 41.00 -42.19
C PHE A 164 68.19 42.39 -42.66
N ARG A 165 67.09 42.94 -42.10
CA ARG A 165 66.67 44.30 -42.43
C ARG A 165 67.70 45.34 -41.97
N GLN A 166 68.25 45.19 -40.78
CA GLN A 166 69.31 46.07 -40.27
C GLN A 166 70.57 45.97 -41.12
N MET A 167 70.98 44.76 -41.49
CA MET A 167 72.15 44.53 -42.34
C MET A 167 71.97 45.18 -43.71
N ASN A 168 70.79 45.02 -44.35
CA ASN A 168 70.48 45.68 -45.62
C ASN A 168 70.48 47.21 -45.50
N LEU A 169 70.02 47.77 -44.38
CA LEU A 169 70.04 49.21 -44.15
C LEU A 169 71.47 49.73 -44.00
N ILE A 170 72.33 49.00 -43.28
CA ILE A 170 73.76 49.33 -43.16
C ILE A 170 74.45 49.26 -44.53
N LEU A 171 74.22 48.20 -45.29
CA LEU A 171 74.76 48.06 -46.65
C LEU A 171 74.29 49.19 -47.56
N SER A 172 72.99 49.51 -47.56
CA SER A 172 72.46 50.62 -48.35
C SER A 172 73.07 51.96 -47.95
N ASN A 173 73.29 52.22 -46.66
CA ASN A 173 73.94 53.45 -46.21
C ASN A 173 75.41 53.51 -46.68
N MET A 174 76.14 52.39 -46.60
CA MET A 174 77.52 52.30 -47.10
C MET A 174 77.59 52.51 -48.62
N GLU A 175 76.66 51.91 -49.37
CA GLU A 175 76.56 52.09 -50.83
C GLU A 175 76.23 53.54 -51.20
N MET A 176 75.40 54.23 -50.42
CA MET A 176 75.09 55.66 -50.61
C MET A 176 76.28 56.56 -50.28
N ASP A 177 77.08 56.22 -49.26
CA ASP A 177 78.32 56.93 -48.93
C ASP A 177 79.42 56.71 -50.00
N GLU A 178 79.42 55.56 -50.68
CA GLU A 178 80.34 55.26 -51.80
C GLU A 178 79.86 55.79 -53.16
N GLN A 179 78.63 56.29 -53.30
CA GLN A 179 78.22 56.95 -54.54
C GLN A 179 78.97 58.28 -54.69
N PRO A 180 79.81 58.45 -55.73
CA PRO A 180 80.48 59.72 -55.97
C PRO A 180 79.43 60.79 -56.27
N VAL A 181 79.55 61.93 -55.60
CA VAL A 181 78.89 63.17 -56.01
C VAL A 181 79.33 63.44 -57.45
N ILE A 182 78.47 63.12 -58.42
CA ILE A 182 78.62 63.61 -59.78
C ILE A 182 78.39 65.12 -59.66
N ASN A 183 79.48 65.87 -59.58
CA ASN A 183 79.46 67.32 -59.71
C ASN A 183 78.86 67.66 -61.08
N PRO A 184 77.73 68.39 -61.14
CA PRO A 184 77.21 68.90 -62.40
C PRO A 184 77.91 70.22 -62.69
N GLU A 185 79.20 70.20 -63.03
CA GLU A 185 79.93 71.36 -63.57
C GLU A 185 81.21 70.88 -64.27
N GLU A 186 81.07 70.52 -65.55
CA GLU A 186 81.98 70.83 -66.68
C GLU A 186 81.34 70.44 -68.02
#